data_AF-A0A454XTU4-F1
#
_entry.id   AF-A0A454XTU4-F1
#
_cell.length_a   1.000
_cell.length_b   1.000
_cell.length_c   1.000
_cell.angle_alpha   90.00
_cell.angle_beta   90.00
_cell.angle_gamma   90.00
#
_symmetry.space_group_name_H-M   'P 1'
#
loop_
_entity.id
_entity.type
_entity.pdbx_description
1 polymer ?
#
loop_
_entity_poly.entity_id
_entity_poly.type
_entity_poly.pdbx_seq_one_letter_code
_entity_poly.pdbx_strand_id
1 'polypeptide(L)'
;MPTSYDDRSEWDLIYEGSFFPYLYDGKDGSLRGFIPIMWKIIGEVLQKAIRYHEISRFISHMLLSAAQALFLLSITLTTFYHGAYFRGDTIVTVPSRPSTLTQLITSLDRRYMLLDVPGRTTMAQRNLTNNNVQFQPDKALFFKQLCSDRNAFTFLFSGEKYQRTIINASCALSQVTLNSMERTTYKPFERMGIDSPYVITTPRNLTSRRLMKRINGIILKFFQDEQIVNLWNPRSVDSLRHYYDDEAKPTAEFNPMSLEQLSIVFFLFLGGASAAILLMLAEKIYHKFFHRHNLISSFKTRSSAIVQKYSLHDRVILYE
;
A
#
# COMPACT_ATOMS: atom_id res chain seq x y z
N MET A 1 56.36 -4.88 -71.43
CA MET A 1 55.43 -3.73 -71.40
C MET A 1 54.37 -4.01 -72.45
N PRO A 2 53.17 -4.40 -72.00
CA PRO A 2 52.04 -3.48 -71.94
C PRO A 2 51.32 -3.49 -70.58
N THR A 3 50.66 -2.37 -70.30
CA THR A 3 49.61 -2.17 -69.31
C THR A 3 48.32 -2.88 -69.72
N SER A 4 47.63 -3.60 -68.83
CA SER A 4 46.16 -3.60 -68.81
C SER A 4 45.57 -4.34 -67.61
N TYR A 5 44.69 -3.62 -66.90
CA TYR A 5 43.52 -4.11 -66.19
C TYR A 5 43.75 -5.02 -64.97
N ASP A 6 43.94 -4.38 -63.81
CA ASP A 6 43.63 -5.00 -62.51
C ASP A 6 42.16 -4.65 -62.22
N ASP A 7 41.28 -5.60 -62.53
CA ASP A 7 39.83 -5.50 -62.49
C ASP A 7 39.33 -5.41 -61.05
N ARG A 8 39.34 -4.18 -60.52
CA ARG A 8 38.58 -3.77 -59.35
C ARG A 8 37.13 -3.50 -59.74
N SER A 9 36.36 -4.55 -59.99
CA SER A 9 34.88 -4.58 -59.98
C SER A 9 34.47 -6.02 -60.30
N GLU A 10 33.83 -6.80 -59.44
CA GLU A 10 32.38 -6.76 -59.22
C GLU A 10 32.02 -7.81 -58.16
N TRP A 11 32.35 -7.60 -56.89
CA TRP A 11 31.57 -8.18 -55.79
C TRP A 11 31.63 -7.23 -54.58
N ASP A 12 31.46 -5.93 -54.83
CA ASP A 12 30.87 -5.07 -53.80
C ASP A 12 29.43 -5.57 -53.64
N LEU A 13 29.23 -6.49 -52.69
CA LEU A 13 27.93 -6.79 -52.14
C LEU A 13 27.44 -5.49 -51.50
N ILE A 14 26.70 -4.71 -52.30
CA ILE A 14 25.89 -3.60 -51.83
C ILE A 14 25.01 -4.18 -50.73
N TYR A 15 25.36 -3.83 -49.50
CA TYR A 15 24.55 -4.11 -48.33
C TYR A 15 23.29 -3.26 -48.46
N GLU A 16 22.27 -3.80 -49.11
CA GLU A 16 20.92 -3.27 -49.03
C GLU A 16 20.43 -3.52 -47.61
N GLY A 17 20.53 -2.47 -46.80
CA GLY A 17 20.07 -2.49 -45.42
C GLY A 17 18.60 -2.87 -45.35
N SER A 18 18.33 -4.08 -44.90
CA SER A 18 17.05 -4.41 -44.27
C SER A 18 17.18 -4.12 -42.77
N PHE A 19 16.97 -2.84 -42.44
CA PHE A 19 16.42 -2.31 -41.19
C PHE A 19 16.23 -3.31 -40.05
N PHE A 20 17.14 -3.31 -39.06
CA PHE A 20 16.83 -3.26 -37.62
C PHE A 20 18.17 -3.15 -36.87
N PRO A 21 18.37 -2.16 -35.96
CA PRO A 21 19.68 -1.84 -35.37
C PRO A 21 20.19 -2.84 -34.32
N TYR A 22 19.54 -4.00 -34.22
CA TYR A 22 19.73 -4.94 -33.11
C TYR A 22 20.93 -5.87 -33.32
N LEU A 23 21.20 -6.30 -34.55
CA LEU A 23 22.27 -7.26 -34.86
C LEU A 23 22.64 -7.21 -36.36
N TYR A 24 23.92 -7.06 -36.70
CA TYR A 24 24.44 -7.11 -38.08
C TYR A 24 25.91 -7.53 -38.11
N ASP A 25 26.36 -8.11 -39.23
CA ASP A 25 27.76 -8.50 -39.40
C ASP A 25 28.63 -7.30 -39.80
N GLY A 26 29.72 -7.11 -39.08
CA GLY A 26 30.78 -6.18 -39.42
C GLY A 26 31.64 -6.71 -40.58
N LYS A 27 32.30 -5.80 -41.30
CA LYS A 27 33.21 -6.14 -42.41
C LYS A 27 34.38 -7.07 -42.01
N ASP A 28 34.65 -7.18 -40.71
CA ASP A 28 35.65 -8.02 -40.06
C ASP A 28 35.11 -9.38 -39.58
N GLY A 29 33.85 -9.71 -39.89
CA GLY A 29 33.17 -10.91 -39.40
C GLY A 29 32.70 -10.82 -37.95
N SER A 30 32.74 -9.64 -37.33
CA SER A 30 32.24 -9.43 -35.95
C SER A 30 30.74 -9.13 -35.94
N LEU A 31 29.99 -9.74 -35.02
CA LEU A 31 28.58 -9.37 -34.78
C LEU A 31 28.52 -8.02 -34.05
N ARG A 32 27.89 -7.04 -34.68
CA ARG A 32 27.69 -5.66 -34.19
C ARG A 32 26.20 -5.38 -34.02
N GLY A 33 25.84 -4.35 -33.25
CA GLY A 33 24.44 -3.97 -32.98
C GLY A 33 24.12 -3.88 -31.49
N PHE A 34 22.87 -3.53 -31.18
CA PHE A 34 22.42 -3.31 -29.79
C PHE A 34 22.38 -4.59 -28.94
N ILE A 35 22.01 -5.75 -29.51
CA ILE A 35 21.84 -7.02 -28.78
C ILE A 35 23.17 -7.60 -28.28
N PRO A 36 24.26 -7.68 -29.07
CA PRO A 36 25.56 -8.16 -28.59
C PRO A 36 26.11 -7.29 -27.46
N ILE A 37 25.87 -5.98 -27.56
CA ILE A 37 26.26 -4.99 -26.56
C ILE A 37 25.50 -5.21 -25.25
N MET A 38 24.17 -5.37 -25.31
CA MET A 38 23.33 -5.69 -24.15
C MET A 38 23.74 -7.03 -23.50
N TRP A 39 23.97 -8.06 -24.30
CA TRP A 39 24.42 -9.37 -23.80
C TRP A 39 25.81 -9.31 -23.16
N LYS A 40 26.70 -8.46 -23.66
CA LYS A 40 28.00 -8.21 -23.05
C LYS A 40 27.86 -7.59 -21.65
N ILE A 41 27.02 -6.56 -21.51
CA ILE A 41 26.76 -5.91 -20.22
C ILE A 41 26.20 -6.93 -19.21
N ILE A 42 25.24 -7.76 -19.63
CA ILE A 42 24.67 -8.81 -18.77
C ILE A 42 25.73 -9.85 -18.39
N GLY A 43 26.56 -10.29 -19.34
CA GLY A 43 27.66 -11.23 -19.08
C GLY A 43 28.70 -10.69 -18.09
N GLU A 44 29.06 -9.40 -18.21
CA GLU A 44 29.98 -8.70 -17.30
C GLU A 44 29.40 -8.60 -15.88
N VAL A 45 28.11 -8.27 -15.73
CA VAL A 45 27.43 -8.27 -14.42
C VAL A 45 27.42 -9.66 -13.79
N LEU A 46 27.24 -10.71 -14.60
CA LEU A 46 27.21 -12.10 -14.15
C LEU A 46 28.59 -12.76 -14.04
N GLN A 47 29.68 -12.01 -14.25
CA GLN A 47 31.07 -12.52 -14.27
C GLN A 47 31.30 -13.70 -15.23
N LYS A 48 30.55 -13.77 -16.34
CA LYS A 48 30.70 -14.80 -17.38
C LYS A 48 31.32 -14.21 -18.65
N ALA A 49 32.45 -14.76 -19.08
CA ALA A 49 33.17 -14.29 -20.25
C ALA A 49 32.46 -14.69 -21.55
N ILE A 50 31.81 -13.74 -22.20
CA ILE A 50 31.26 -13.88 -23.55
C ILE A 50 32.24 -13.20 -24.52
N ARG A 51 32.94 -13.97 -25.36
CA ARG A 51 33.96 -13.45 -26.28
C ARG A 51 33.32 -12.91 -27.57
N TYR A 52 33.35 -11.59 -27.74
CA TYR A 52 33.11 -10.91 -29.03
C TYR A 52 34.27 -9.95 -29.32
N HIS A 53 34.69 -9.84 -30.59
CA HIS A 53 35.86 -9.08 -31.01
C HIS A 53 35.63 -7.55 -30.90
N GLU A 54 36.73 -6.78 -30.86
CA GLU A 54 36.85 -5.48 -30.18
C GLU A 54 35.89 -4.37 -30.65
N ILE A 55 34.68 -4.33 -30.09
CA ILE A 55 33.96 -3.08 -29.91
C ILE A 55 34.77 -2.24 -28.92
N SER A 56 35.22 -1.07 -29.36
CA SER A 56 35.99 -0.06 -28.63
C SER A 56 35.75 -0.16 -27.11
N ARG A 57 36.81 -0.53 -26.37
CA ARG A 57 36.77 -0.69 -24.89
C ARG A 57 36.08 0.49 -24.22
N PHE A 58 36.25 1.69 -24.77
CA PHE A 58 35.60 2.92 -24.33
C PHE A 58 34.07 2.85 -24.35
N ILE A 59 33.45 2.38 -25.44
CA ILE A 59 31.99 2.27 -25.57
C ILE A 59 31.46 1.21 -24.59
N SER A 60 32.18 0.10 -24.43
CA SER A 60 31.84 -0.94 -23.46
C SER A 60 31.83 -0.41 -22.03
N HIS A 61 32.88 0.34 -21.64
CA HIS A 61 32.96 0.94 -20.31
C HIS A 61 31.88 1.98 -20.09
N MET A 62 31.57 2.82 -21.09
CA MET A 62 30.49 3.80 -21.00
C MET A 62 29.12 3.14 -20.79
N LEU A 63 28.83 2.08 -21.55
CA LEU A 63 27.55 1.37 -21.43
C LEU A 63 27.44 0.55 -20.15
N LEU A 64 28.53 -0.08 -19.70
CA LEU A 64 28.59 -0.75 -18.41
C LEU A 64 28.37 0.27 -17.27
N SER A 65 29.01 1.43 -17.34
CA SER A 65 28.84 2.50 -16.35
C SER A 65 27.41 3.03 -16.32
N ALA A 66 26.80 3.23 -17.50
CA ALA A 66 25.39 3.61 -17.60
C ALA A 66 24.45 2.54 -17.02
N ALA A 67 24.70 1.26 -17.30
CA ALA A 67 23.92 0.16 -16.76
C ALA A 67 24.05 0.06 -15.23
N GLN A 68 25.27 0.23 -14.70
CA GLN A 68 25.51 0.28 -13.25
C GLN A 68 24.82 1.48 -12.59
N ALA A 69 24.85 2.65 -13.22
CA ALA A 69 24.15 3.84 -12.73
C ALA A 69 22.62 3.64 -12.70
N LEU A 70 22.05 3.06 -13.75
CA LEU A 70 20.62 2.72 -13.80
C LEU A 70 20.24 1.66 -12.76
N PHE A 71 21.09 0.66 -12.56
CA PHE A 71 20.88 -0.36 -11.53
C PHE A 71 20.90 0.24 -10.12
N LEU A 72 21.89 1.09 -9.82
CA LEU A 72 21.96 1.81 -8.55
C LEU A 72 20.74 2.71 -8.35
N LEU A 73 20.35 3.47 -9.38
CA LEU A 73 19.15 4.31 -9.34
C LEU A 73 17.89 3.47 -9.08
N SER A 74 17.77 2.30 -9.71
CA SER A 74 16.65 1.36 -9.49
C SER A 74 16.62 0.83 -8.06
N ILE A 75 17.76 0.43 -7.49
CA ILE A 75 17.84 -0.01 -6.09
C ILE A 75 17.51 1.14 -5.15
N THR A 76 18.05 2.33 -5.37
CA THR A 76 17.78 3.51 -4.54
C THR A 76 16.31 3.88 -4.57
N LEU A 77 15.68 3.89 -5.75
CA LEU A 77 14.24 4.13 -5.89
C LEU A 77 13.42 3.05 -5.21
N THR A 78 13.76 1.77 -5.38
CA THR A 78 13.07 0.65 -4.75
C THR A 78 13.17 0.73 -3.22
N THR A 79 14.36 1.02 -2.70
CA THR A 79 14.61 1.15 -1.25
C THR A 79 13.90 2.38 -0.68
N PHE A 80 13.92 3.52 -1.39
CA PHE A 80 13.21 4.73 -0.99
C PHE A 80 11.70 4.51 -1.02
N TYR A 81 11.19 3.86 -2.06
CA TYR A 81 9.78 3.51 -2.17
C TYR A 81 9.36 2.56 -1.07
N HIS A 82 10.10 1.48 -0.80
CA HIS A 82 9.83 0.59 0.33
C HIS A 82 9.91 1.34 1.67
N GLY A 83 10.91 2.19 1.88
CA GLY A 83 11.03 2.98 3.11
C GLY A 83 9.89 3.97 3.32
N ALA A 84 9.45 4.63 2.25
CA ALA A 84 8.28 5.52 2.24
C ALA A 84 6.97 4.73 2.42
N TYR A 85 6.86 3.56 1.80
CA TYR A 85 5.75 2.64 1.88
C TYR A 85 5.58 2.10 3.31
N PHE A 86 6.65 1.63 3.96
CA PHE A 86 6.60 1.21 5.37
C PHE A 86 6.28 2.35 6.34
N ARG A 87 6.64 3.60 6.00
CA ARG A 87 6.24 4.79 6.78
C ARG A 87 4.82 5.28 6.45
N GLY A 88 4.27 4.91 5.29
CA GLY A 88 2.93 5.26 4.85
C GLY A 88 1.87 4.22 5.23
N ASP A 89 2.27 2.96 5.43
CA ASP A 89 1.41 1.82 5.82
C ASP A 89 1.06 1.80 7.32
N THR A 90 1.63 2.71 8.11
CA THR A 90 0.89 3.15 9.29
C THR A 90 -0.29 3.95 8.77
N ILE A 91 -1.44 3.27 8.55
CA ILE A 91 -2.72 3.94 8.33
C ILE A 91 -2.90 4.85 9.55
N VAL A 92 -2.53 6.11 9.41
CA VAL A 92 -2.91 7.14 10.35
C VAL A 92 -4.39 7.27 10.11
N THR A 93 -5.18 6.51 10.87
CA THR A 93 -6.62 6.69 10.92
C THR A 93 -6.83 8.14 11.30
N VAL A 94 -7.11 9.00 10.32
CA VAL A 94 -7.38 10.41 10.59
C VAL A 94 -8.63 10.37 11.46
N PRO A 95 -8.52 10.77 12.74
CA PRO A 95 -9.66 10.69 13.64
C PRO A 95 -10.80 11.47 12.98
N SER A 96 -11.98 10.84 12.93
CA SER A 96 -13.18 11.50 12.43
C SER A 96 -13.29 12.89 13.07
N ARG A 97 -13.54 13.92 12.26
CA ARG A 97 -13.64 15.31 12.75
C ARG A 97 -14.54 15.33 13.99
N PRO A 98 -14.09 15.94 15.11
CA PRO A 98 -14.91 15.99 16.31
C PRO A 98 -16.23 16.67 15.99
N SER A 99 -17.33 16.04 16.38
CA SER A 99 -18.67 16.64 16.21
C SER A 99 -18.85 17.76 17.24
N THR A 100 -19.52 18.84 16.88
CA THR A 100 -19.87 19.88 17.87
C THR A 100 -21.18 19.55 18.58
N LEU A 101 -21.45 20.16 19.73
CA LEU A 101 -22.72 19.95 20.45
C LEU A 101 -23.92 20.37 19.60
N THR A 102 -23.80 21.45 18.83
CA THR A 102 -24.86 21.89 17.92
C THR A 102 -25.16 20.83 16.86
N GLN A 103 -24.12 20.22 16.26
CA GLN A 103 -24.31 19.13 15.28
C GLN A 103 -24.95 17.89 15.91
N LEU A 104 -24.63 17.60 17.17
CA LEU A 104 -25.28 16.51 17.90
C LEU A 104 -26.77 16.82 18.11
N ILE A 105 -27.09 18.03 18.58
CA ILE A 105 -28.47 18.44 18.88
C ILE A 105 -29.32 18.48 17.60
N THR A 106 -28.79 19.02 16.50
CA THR A 106 -29.53 19.05 15.23
C THR A 106 -29.72 17.68 14.59
N SER A 107 -29.00 16.66 15.04
CA SER A 107 -29.13 15.27 14.55
C SER A 107 -29.91 14.34 15.50
N LEU A 108 -30.55 14.88 16.55
CA LEU A 108 -31.29 14.10 17.55
C LEU A 108 -32.49 13.33 16.98
N ASP A 109 -33.06 13.74 15.85
CA ASP A 109 -34.15 12.99 15.22
C ASP A 109 -33.72 11.61 14.74
N ARG A 110 -32.41 11.41 14.53
CA ARG A 110 -31.82 10.13 14.09
C ARG A 110 -30.95 9.49 15.16
N ARG A 111 -30.66 10.19 16.25
CA ARG A 111 -29.72 9.76 17.29
C ARG A 111 -30.44 9.58 18.62
N TYR A 112 -29.93 8.67 19.43
CA TYR A 112 -30.45 8.44 20.78
C TYR A 112 -29.34 8.44 21.81
N MET A 113 -29.70 8.87 23.02
CA MET A 113 -28.80 8.88 24.14
C MET A 113 -28.79 7.51 24.80
N LEU A 114 -27.65 6.83 24.81
CA LEU A 114 -27.46 5.57 25.49
C LEU A 114 -26.91 5.82 26.91
N LEU A 115 -27.61 5.32 27.92
CA LEU A 115 -27.23 5.46 29.33
C LEU A 115 -27.16 4.09 29.99
N ASP A 116 -26.22 3.91 30.89
CA ASP A 116 -26.10 2.71 31.74
C ASP A 116 -26.83 2.87 33.08
N VAL A 117 -26.95 4.10 33.59
CA VAL A 117 -27.61 4.40 34.87
C VAL A 117 -28.62 5.54 34.67
N PRO A 118 -29.85 5.43 35.22
CA PRO A 118 -30.85 6.49 35.13
C PRO A 118 -30.41 7.81 35.75
N GLY A 119 -29.54 7.82 36.77
CA GLY A 119 -29.07 9.04 37.42
C GLY A 119 -28.02 9.85 36.66
N ARG A 120 -27.53 9.36 35.52
CA ARG A 120 -26.39 9.98 34.81
C ARG A 120 -26.73 11.33 34.18
N THR A 121 -28.00 11.57 33.88
CA THR A 121 -28.46 12.77 33.17
C THR A 121 -29.51 13.52 33.93
N THR A 122 -29.45 14.85 33.85
CA THR A 122 -30.48 15.72 34.42
C THR A 122 -31.72 15.72 33.52
N MET A 123 -32.88 16.04 34.10
CA MET A 123 -34.13 16.18 33.34
C MET A 123 -34.00 17.24 32.22
N ALA A 124 -33.28 18.33 32.49
CA ALA A 124 -33.02 19.36 31.49
C ALA A 124 -32.20 18.85 30.29
N GLN A 125 -31.23 17.98 30.52
CA GLN A 125 -30.46 17.34 29.45
C GLN A 125 -31.34 16.39 28.63
N ARG A 126 -32.20 15.59 29.27
CA ARG A 126 -33.11 14.67 28.57
C ARG A 126 -34.15 15.38 27.71
N ASN A 127 -34.69 16.49 28.22
CA ASN A 127 -35.64 17.32 27.49
C ASN A 127 -35.02 17.89 26.20
N LEU A 128 -33.73 18.28 26.26
CA LEU A 128 -33.01 18.75 25.07
C LEU A 128 -32.71 17.63 24.07
N THR A 129 -32.82 16.36 24.46
CA THR A 129 -32.62 15.20 23.58
C THR A 129 -33.92 14.52 23.16
N ASN A 130 -35.02 15.27 23.12
CA ASN A 130 -36.36 14.79 22.76
C ASN A 130 -36.81 13.56 23.56
N ASN A 131 -36.26 13.35 24.78
CA ASN A 131 -36.45 12.14 25.58
C ASN A 131 -36.11 10.81 24.85
N ASN A 132 -35.35 10.86 23.75
CA ASN A 132 -34.89 9.68 23.03
C ASN A 132 -33.69 9.04 23.76
N VAL A 133 -34.00 8.35 24.87
CA VAL A 133 -33.03 7.78 25.80
C VAL A 133 -33.24 6.27 25.87
N GLN A 134 -32.17 5.51 25.68
CA GLN A 134 -32.14 4.07 25.89
C GLN A 134 -31.28 3.72 27.10
N PHE A 135 -31.72 2.74 27.87
CA PHE A 135 -31.01 2.27 29.06
C PHE A 135 -30.42 0.89 28.81
N GLN A 136 -29.11 0.76 28.99
CA GLN A 136 -28.37 -0.49 28.91
C GLN A 136 -27.52 -0.70 30.17
N PRO A 137 -28.05 -1.38 31.21
CA PRO A 137 -27.38 -1.47 32.51
C PRO A 137 -26.11 -2.34 32.49
N ASP A 138 -26.02 -3.30 31.56
CA ASP A 138 -24.81 -4.09 31.36
C ASP A 138 -23.76 -3.26 30.62
N LYS A 139 -22.62 -2.99 31.27
CA LYS A 139 -21.54 -2.16 30.72
C LYS A 139 -20.91 -2.75 29.46
N ALA A 140 -20.74 -4.07 29.38
CA ALA A 140 -20.14 -4.70 28.21
C ALA A 140 -21.04 -4.53 26.98
N LEU A 141 -22.34 -4.80 27.15
CA LEU A 141 -23.34 -4.57 26.11
C LEU A 141 -23.51 -3.07 25.78
N PHE A 142 -23.42 -2.19 26.77
CA PHE A 142 -23.45 -0.74 26.57
C PHE A 142 -22.34 -0.26 25.62
N PHE A 143 -21.08 -0.66 25.87
CA PHE A 143 -19.97 -0.28 25.00
C PHE A 143 -20.05 -0.97 23.63
N LYS A 144 -20.52 -2.22 23.57
CA LYS A 144 -20.77 -2.92 22.30
C LYS A 144 -21.83 -2.21 21.47
N GLN A 145 -22.93 -1.79 22.07
CA GLN A 145 -24.00 -1.03 21.41
C GLN A 145 -23.49 0.34 20.96
N LEU A 146 -22.76 1.06 21.83
CA LEU A 146 -22.15 2.34 21.48
C LEU A 146 -21.16 2.24 20.30
N CYS A 147 -20.44 1.12 20.18
CA CYS A 147 -19.49 0.88 19.10
C CYS A 147 -20.15 0.39 17.80
N SER A 148 -21.24 -0.37 17.89
CA SER A 148 -21.93 -0.94 16.73
C SER A 148 -22.94 0.00 16.10
N ASP A 149 -23.54 0.88 16.90
CA ASP A 149 -24.57 1.82 16.46
C ASP A 149 -24.02 3.25 16.32
N ARG A 150 -23.92 3.73 15.07
CA ARG A 150 -23.45 5.09 14.76
C ARG A 150 -24.41 6.20 15.22
N ASN A 151 -25.64 5.85 15.57
CA ASN A 151 -26.66 6.79 16.03
C ASN A 151 -26.68 6.92 17.56
N ALA A 152 -26.00 6.02 18.28
CA ALA A 152 -25.88 6.10 19.72
C ALA A 152 -24.86 7.18 20.12
N PHE A 153 -25.20 7.97 21.14
CA PHE A 153 -24.25 8.83 21.83
C PHE A 153 -24.45 8.72 23.34
N THR A 154 -23.45 9.09 24.13
CA THR A 154 -23.51 8.94 25.58
C THR A 154 -22.65 9.99 26.28
N PHE A 155 -22.81 10.10 27.59
CA PHE A 155 -21.87 10.80 28.47
C PHE A 155 -20.91 9.78 29.05
N LEU A 156 -19.62 9.96 28.76
CA LEU A 156 -18.54 9.15 29.32
C LEU A 156 -17.73 9.99 30.30
N PHE A 157 -17.54 9.46 31.49
CA PHE A 157 -16.58 10.01 32.44
C PHE A 157 -15.15 9.61 32.04
N SER A 158 -14.15 10.38 32.47
CA SER A 158 -12.74 10.15 32.13
C SER A 158 -12.29 8.73 32.46
N GLY A 159 -12.66 8.20 33.63
CA GLY A 159 -12.34 6.83 34.06
C GLY A 159 -13.02 5.72 33.24
N GLU A 160 -14.13 6.02 32.55
CA GLU A 160 -14.85 5.04 31.73
C GLU A 160 -14.21 4.83 30.35
N LYS A 161 -13.38 5.78 29.90
CA LYS A 161 -12.59 5.62 28.67
C LYS A 161 -11.68 4.39 28.75
N TYR A 162 -11.18 4.08 29.95
CA TYR A 162 -10.35 2.90 30.20
C TYR A 162 -11.15 1.59 30.17
N GLN A 163 -12.38 1.60 30.70
CA GLN A 163 -13.28 0.43 30.68
C GLN A 163 -13.58 -0.07 29.26
N ARG A 164 -13.66 0.85 28.28
CA ARG A 164 -13.79 0.48 26.87
C ARG A 164 -12.63 -0.36 26.37
N THR A 165 -11.40 0.00 26.73
CA THR A 165 -10.18 -0.71 26.32
C THR A 165 -10.19 -2.14 26.85
N ILE A 166 -10.68 -2.34 28.07
CA ILE A 166 -10.80 -3.67 28.70
C ILE A 166 -11.76 -4.57 27.90
N ILE A 167 -12.88 -4.06 27.39
CA ILE A 167 -13.88 -4.86 26.66
C ILE A 167 -13.41 -5.27 25.25
N ASN A 168 -12.19 -4.86 24.84
CA ASN A 168 -11.66 -5.06 23.50
C ASN A 168 -12.62 -4.54 22.41
N ALA A 169 -13.36 -3.48 22.72
CA ALA A 169 -14.25 -2.84 21.77
C ALA A 169 -13.39 -1.99 20.83
N SER A 170 -13.10 -2.51 19.63
CA SER A 170 -12.19 -1.94 18.62
C SER A 170 -12.68 -0.63 17.96
N CYS A 171 -13.67 0.06 18.54
CA CYS A 171 -14.19 1.29 17.96
C CYS A 171 -13.49 2.55 18.48
N ALA A 172 -13.21 3.48 17.58
CA ALA A 172 -12.79 4.83 17.92
C ALA A 172 -14.02 5.68 18.26
N LEU A 173 -14.14 6.13 19.51
CA LEU A 173 -15.19 7.06 19.93
C LEU A 173 -14.74 8.49 19.63
N SER A 174 -15.58 9.26 18.93
CA SER A 174 -15.35 10.68 18.70
C SER A 174 -15.88 11.51 19.85
N GLN A 175 -15.04 12.36 20.44
CA GLN A 175 -15.45 13.27 21.49
C GLN A 175 -16.21 14.45 20.90
N VAL A 176 -17.38 14.75 21.46
CA VAL A 176 -18.12 15.97 21.14
C VAL A 176 -17.42 17.16 21.78
N THR A 177 -17.00 18.13 20.98
CA THR A 177 -16.36 19.34 21.48
C THR A 177 -17.43 20.39 21.78
N LEU A 178 -17.26 21.08 22.91
CA LEU A 178 -18.12 22.19 23.32
C LEU A 178 -17.34 23.49 23.22
N ASN A 179 -17.75 24.36 22.31
CA ASN A 179 -17.19 25.71 22.24
C ASN A 179 -17.81 26.63 23.32
N SER A 180 -17.22 27.81 23.55
CA SER A 180 -17.68 28.74 24.59
C SER A 180 -19.11 29.26 24.36
N MET A 181 -19.50 29.46 23.09
CA MET A 181 -20.86 29.89 22.73
C MET A 181 -21.91 28.79 22.94
N GLU A 182 -21.55 27.54 22.68
CA GLU A 182 -22.42 26.38 22.89
C GLU A 182 -22.65 26.15 24.38
N ARG A 183 -21.63 26.37 25.23
CA ARG A 183 -21.79 26.28 26.69
C ARG A 183 -22.81 27.28 27.23
N THR A 184 -22.84 28.50 26.71
CA THR A 184 -23.80 29.53 27.13
C THR A 184 -25.19 29.29 26.54
N THR A 185 -25.26 28.80 25.29
CA THR A 185 -26.52 28.51 24.59
C THR A 185 -27.22 27.28 25.19
N TYR A 186 -26.47 26.20 25.44
CA TYR A 186 -26.97 24.94 25.97
C TYR A 186 -26.60 24.80 27.44
N LYS A 187 -27.16 25.66 28.30
CA LYS A 187 -26.88 25.69 29.75
C LYS A 187 -26.85 24.32 30.45
N PRO A 188 -27.75 23.35 30.15
CA PRO A 188 -27.68 22.03 30.80
C PRO A 188 -26.40 21.23 30.50
N PHE A 189 -25.65 21.62 29.48
CA PHE A 189 -24.39 21.03 29.04
C PHE A 189 -23.16 21.86 29.44
N GLU A 190 -23.33 23.01 30.11
CA GLU A 190 -22.24 23.95 30.44
C GLU A 190 -21.07 23.29 31.19
N ARG A 191 -21.39 22.37 32.11
CA ARG A 191 -20.42 21.66 32.94
C ARG A 191 -19.79 20.44 32.25
N MET A 192 -20.16 20.13 31.01
CA MET A 192 -19.60 18.98 30.31
C MET A 192 -18.17 19.25 29.86
N GLY A 193 -17.37 18.18 29.88
CA GLY A 193 -15.94 18.25 29.61
C GLY A 193 -15.13 18.95 30.71
N ILE A 194 -15.75 19.29 31.85
CA ILE A 194 -15.02 19.69 33.06
C ILE A 194 -14.78 18.40 33.86
N ASP A 195 -13.53 18.12 34.19
CA ASP A 195 -13.20 17.00 35.07
C ASP A 195 -13.83 17.24 36.45
N SER A 196 -14.80 16.41 36.79
CA SER A 196 -15.43 16.43 38.10
C SER A 196 -14.80 15.35 38.97
N PRO A 197 -14.23 15.70 40.13
CA PRO A 197 -13.66 14.69 41.02
C PRO A 197 -14.78 13.80 41.57
N TYR A 198 -14.49 12.52 41.72
CA TYR A 198 -15.37 11.62 42.47
C TYR A 198 -15.42 12.08 43.92
N VAL A 199 -16.63 12.32 44.42
CA VAL A 199 -16.86 12.76 45.80
C VAL A 199 -17.67 11.72 46.55
N ILE A 200 -17.22 11.37 47.75
CA ILE A 200 -18.03 10.58 48.67
C ILE A 200 -18.90 11.55 49.45
N THR A 201 -20.19 11.55 49.14
CA THR A 201 -21.19 12.33 49.88
C THR A 201 -21.66 11.56 51.09
N THR A 202 -21.63 12.18 52.26
CA THR A 202 -22.18 11.60 53.49
C THR A 202 -23.24 12.52 54.08
N PRO A 203 -24.34 11.97 54.64
CA PRO A 203 -25.39 12.78 55.24
C PRO A 203 -24.87 13.47 56.50
N ARG A 204 -24.94 14.81 56.52
CA ARG A 204 -24.39 15.67 57.59
C ARG A 204 -24.86 15.28 59.00
N ASN A 205 -26.06 14.71 59.10
CA ASN A 205 -26.67 14.34 60.38
C ASN A 205 -26.16 12.99 60.92
N LEU A 206 -25.49 12.19 60.10
CA LEU A 206 -24.98 10.86 60.47
C LEU A 206 -23.44 10.79 60.47
N THR A 207 -22.75 11.80 59.92
CA THR A 207 -21.28 11.83 59.90
C THR A 207 -20.68 12.85 60.86
N SER A 208 -19.91 12.36 61.84
CA SER A 208 -19.07 13.22 62.68
C SER A 208 -17.81 13.69 61.93
N ARG A 209 -17.26 14.84 62.32
CA ARG A 209 -15.98 15.34 61.78
C ARG A 209 -14.83 14.34 61.94
N ARG A 210 -14.81 13.60 63.06
CA ARG A 210 -13.80 12.55 63.31
C ARG A 210 -13.94 11.38 62.35
N LEU A 211 -15.17 10.95 62.07
CA LEU A 211 -15.45 9.90 61.10
C LEU A 211 -15.02 10.33 59.69
N MET A 212 -15.35 11.55 59.26
CA MET A 212 -14.90 12.07 57.97
C MET A 212 -13.38 12.13 57.84
N LYS A 213 -12.66 12.52 58.91
CA LYS A 213 -11.20 12.51 58.90
C LYS A 213 -10.64 11.08 58.72
N ARG A 214 -11.25 10.09 59.36
CA ARG A 214 -10.87 8.67 59.18
C ARG A 214 -11.17 8.17 57.78
N ILE A 215 -12.37 8.45 57.26
CA ILE A 215 -12.77 8.08 55.89
C ILE A 215 -11.80 8.70 54.88
N ASN A 216 -11.49 9.99 54.98
CA ASN A 216 -10.52 10.63 54.09
C ASN A 216 -9.12 10.00 54.20
N GLY A 217 -8.66 9.65 55.40
CA GLY A 217 -7.39 8.96 55.58
C GLY A 217 -7.37 7.57 54.93
N ILE A 218 -8.48 6.83 54.98
CA ILE A 218 -8.67 5.55 54.30
C ILE A 218 -8.67 5.76 52.78
N ILE A 219 -9.49 6.69 52.27
CA ILE A 219 -9.57 6.98 50.84
C ILE A 219 -8.18 7.33 50.29
N LEU A 220 -7.46 8.26 50.92
CA LEU A 220 -6.11 8.64 50.50
C LEU A 220 -5.11 7.46 50.49
N LYS A 221 -5.34 6.44 51.32
CA LYS A 221 -4.50 5.23 51.38
C LYS A 221 -4.87 4.19 50.32
N PHE A 222 -6.15 4.08 49.94
CA PHE A 222 -6.67 3.06 49.02
C PHE A 222 -6.92 3.55 47.59
N PHE A 223 -7.02 4.86 47.40
CA PHE A 223 -7.33 5.52 46.13
C PHE A 223 -6.09 6.28 45.62
N GLN A 224 -4.97 5.59 45.53
CA GLN A 224 -3.91 5.99 44.61
C GLN A 224 -4.41 5.69 43.19
N ASP A 225 -4.23 6.61 42.23
CA ASP A 225 -4.80 6.51 40.87
C ASP A 225 -4.55 5.13 40.23
N GLU A 226 -3.35 4.56 40.43
CA GLU A 226 -2.97 3.25 39.92
C GLU A 226 -3.85 2.10 40.48
N GLN A 227 -4.24 2.16 41.76
CA GLN A 227 -5.09 1.13 42.37
C GLN A 227 -6.55 1.25 41.92
N ILE A 228 -7.05 2.47 41.67
CA ILE A 228 -8.42 2.66 41.18
C ILE A 228 -8.58 2.00 39.80
N VAL A 229 -7.65 2.30 38.90
CA VAL A 229 -7.70 1.84 37.52
C VAL A 229 -7.45 0.34 37.43
N ASN A 230 -6.42 -0.17 38.12
CA ASN A 230 -5.96 -1.55 37.93
C ASN A 230 -6.60 -2.56 38.90
N LEU A 231 -7.06 -2.14 40.08
CA LEU A 231 -7.60 -3.07 41.10
C LEU A 231 -9.11 -2.90 41.31
N TRP A 232 -9.60 -1.67 41.46
CA TRP A 232 -10.98 -1.42 41.88
C TRP A 232 -11.97 -1.44 40.73
N ASN A 233 -11.65 -0.82 39.58
CA ASN A 233 -12.53 -0.84 38.40
C ASN A 233 -12.88 -2.27 37.94
N PRO A 234 -11.92 -3.21 37.79
CA PRO A 234 -12.23 -4.57 37.33
C PRO A 234 -13.06 -5.36 38.34
N ARG A 235 -12.88 -5.09 39.64
CA ARG A 235 -13.60 -5.78 40.72
C ARG A 235 -15.00 -5.22 40.98
N SER A 236 -15.24 -3.96 40.65
CA SER A 236 -16.51 -3.27 40.94
C SER A 236 -17.52 -3.33 39.79
N VAL A 237 -17.07 -3.66 38.59
CA VAL A 237 -17.94 -3.80 37.41
C VAL A 237 -18.01 -5.29 37.05
N ASP A 238 -19.03 -5.99 37.56
CA ASP A 238 -19.19 -7.44 37.40
C ASP A 238 -19.12 -7.89 35.93
N SER A 239 -19.66 -7.10 35.01
CA SER A 239 -19.64 -7.40 33.57
C SER A 239 -18.25 -7.30 32.93
N LEU A 240 -17.26 -6.67 33.59
CA LEU A 240 -15.87 -6.56 33.11
C LEU A 240 -14.97 -7.69 33.64
N ARG A 241 -15.47 -8.49 34.58
CA ARG A 241 -14.66 -9.46 35.33
C ARG A 241 -14.01 -10.53 34.44
N HIS A 242 -14.64 -10.87 33.32
CA HIS A 242 -14.17 -11.90 32.38
C HIS A 242 -13.30 -11.36 31.24
N TYR A 243 -13.12 -10.04 31.15
CA TYR A 243 -12.37 -9.41 30.07
C TYR A 243 -10.89 -9.16 30.42
N TYR A 244 -10.46 -9.55 31.63
CA TYR A 244 -9.14 -9.25 32.17
C TYR A 244 -8.12 -10.39 32.06
N ASP A 245 -8.49 -11.55 31.50
CA ASP A 245 -7.61 -12.72 31.52
C ASP A 245 -6.44 -12.64 30.53
N ASP A 246 -6.41 -11.68 29.62
CA ASP A 246 -5.27 -11.44 28.74
C ASP A 246 -4.95 -9.94 28.71
N GLU A 247 -3.79 -9.56 29.24
CA GLU A 247 -3.23 -8.21 29.10
C GLU A 247 -3.00 -7.91 27.61
N ALA A 248 -4.05 -7.45 26.92
CA ALA A 248 -3.91 -6.76 25.65
C ALA A 248 -3.23 -5.41 25.95
N LYS A 249 -1.89 -5.44 26.04
CA LYS A 249 -1.07 -4.24 25.93
C LYS A 249 -1.54 -3.50 24.67
N PRO A 250 -1.61 -2.16 24.67
CA PRO A 250 -1.88 -1.41 23.46
C PRO A 250 -0.71 -1.65 22.50
N THR A 251 -0.78 -2.75 21.76
CA THR A 251 0.06 -2.99 20.61
C THR A 251 -0.36 -1.98 19.58
N ALA A 252 0.59 -1.24 19.02
CA ALA A 252 0.33 -0.47 17.82
C ALA A 252 -0.47 -1.36 16.86
N GLU A 253 -1.69 -0.94 16.55
CA GLU A 253 -2.62 -1.74 15.74
C GLU A 253 -2.07 -1.74 14.32
N PHE A 254 -1.19 -2.70 14.05
CA PHE A 254 -0.64 -2.93 12.73
C PHE A 254 -1.73 -3.62 11.93
N ASN A 255 -2.45 -2.83 11.12
CA ASN A 255 -3.36 -3.38 10.14
C ASN A 255 -2.52 -3.85 8.94
N PRO A 256 -2.28 -5.16 8.76
CA PRO A 256 -1.54 -5.64 7.60
C PRO A 256 -2.29 -5.24 6.33
N MET A 257 -1.56 -4.85 5.28
CA MET A 257 -2.18 -4.52 4.01
C MET A 257 -3.02 -5.70 3.51
N SER A 258 -4.28 -5.44 3.14
CA SER A 258 -5.13 -6.50 2.60
C SER A 258 -4.62 -6.92 1.23
N LEU A 259 -4.75 -8.21 0.91
CA LEU A 259 -4.33 -8.77 -0.38
C LEU A 259 -5.05 -8.11 -1.56
N GLU A 260 -6.23 -7.55 -1.31
CA GLU A 260 -7.02 -6.76 -2.25
C GLU A 260 -6.29 -5.47 -2.68
N GLN A 261 -5.62 -4.77 -1.76
CA GLN A 261 -4.85 -3.57 -2.09
C GLN A 261 -3.59 -3.88 -2.91
N LEU A 262 -3.00 -5.07 -2.74
CA LEU A 262 -1.85 -5.52 -3.53
C LEU A 262 -2.22 -6.06 -4.93
N SER A 263 -3.51 -6.26 -5.21
CA SER A 263 -3.99 -6.88 -6.45
C SER A 263 -3.56 -6.14 -7.72
N ILE A 264 -3.46 -4.80 -7.67
CA ILE A 264 -3.03 -3.97 -8.80
C ILE A 264 -1.63 -4.35 -9.27
N VAL A 265 -0.71 -4.62 -8.33
CA VAL A 265 0.66 -5.04 -8.66
C VAL A 265 0.67 -6.39 -9.36
N PHE A 266 -0.15 -7.33 -8.90
CA PHE A 266 -0.31 -8.63 -9.56
C PHE A 266 -0.82 -8.49 -11.00
N PHE A 267 -1.79 -7.61 -11.25
CA PHE A 267 -2.32 -7.40 -12.61
C PHE A 267 -1.28 -6.75 -13.53
N LEU A 268 -0.50 -5.79 -13.04
CA LEU A 268 0.59 -5.19 -13.82
C LEU A 268 1.66 -6.23 -14.18
N PHE A 269 2.06 -7.07 -13.22
CA PHE A 269 3.01 -8.15 -13.46
C PHE A 269 2.48 -9.16 -14.48
N LEU A 270 1.23 -9.61 -14.31
CA LEU A 270 0.60 -10.56 -15.22
C LEU A 270 0.47 -10.00 -16.64
N GLY A 271 0.10 -8.71 -16.75
CA GLY A 271 0.04 -8.00 -18.02
C GLY A 271 1.41 -7.91 -18.71
N GLY A 272 2.46 -7.54 -17.96
CA GLY A 272 3.83 -7.49 -18.47
C GLY A 272 4.36 -8.86 -18.92
N ALA A 273 4.13 -9.90 -18.12
CA ALA A 273 4.52 -11.27 -18.47
C ALA A 273 3.79 -11.77 -19.74
N SER A 274 2.49 -11.48 -19.85
CA SER A 274 1.69 -11.84 -21.02
C SER A 274 2.18 -11.12 -22.28
N ALA A 275 2.49 -9.83 -22.18
CA ALA A 275 3.04 -9.05 -23.29
C ALA A 275 4.41 -9.60 -23.76
N ALA A 276 5.27 -9.99 -22.82
CA ALA A 276 6.57 -10.61 -23.15
C ALA A 276 6.40 -11.94 -23.89
N ILE A 277 5.47 -12.79 -23.45
CA ILE A 277 5.15 -14.05 -24.15
C ILE A 277 4.63 -13.77 -25.56
N LEU A 278 3.73 -12.79 -25.73
CA LEU A 278 3.19 -12.42 -27.04
C LEU A 278 4.28 -11.90 -27.98
N LEU A 279 5.21 -11.08 -27.48
CA LEU A 279 6.35 -10.61 -28.27
C LEU A 279 7.26 -11.76 -28.71
N MET A 280 7.58 -12.70 -27.83
CA MET A 280 8.37 -13.89 -28.18
C MET A 280 7.67 -14.76 -29.25
N LEU A 281 6.35 -14.92 -29.14
CA LEU A 281 5.57 -15.66 -30.14
C LEU A 281 5.56 -14.93 -31.49
N ALA A 282 5.36 -13.61 -31.49
CA ALA A 282 5.40 -12.78 -32.69
C ALA A 282 6.77 -12.85 -33.37
N GLU A 283 7.86 -12.74 -32.62
CA GLU A 283 9.23 -12.87 -33.11
C GLU A 283 9.47 -14.26 -33.74
N LYS A 284 9.02 -15.33 -33.07
CA LYS A 284 9.12 -16.70 -33.60
C LYS A 284 8.33 -16.89 -34.91
N ILE A 285 7.13 -16.32 -35.01
CA ILE A 285 6.32 -16.36 -36.24
C ILE A 285 7.01 -15.57 -37.35
N TYR A 286 7.48 -14.36 -37.04
CA TYR A 286 8.21 -13.50 -37.97
C TYR A 286 9.44 -14.21 -38.55
N HIS A 287 10.29 -14.79 -37.69
CA HIS A 287 11.46 -15.55 -38.14
C HIS A 287 11.09 -16.76 -39.00
N LYS A 288 10.04 -17.51 -38.63
CA LYS A 288 9.58 -18.65 -39.42
C LYS A 288 9.09 -18.23 -40.81
N PHE A 289 8.37 -17.11 -40.91
CA PHE A 289 7.83 -16.62 -42.18
C PHE A 289 8.94 -16.04 -43.07
N PHE A 290 9.81 -15.19 -42.50
CA PHE A 290 10.92 -14.56 -43.20
C PHE A 290 11.93 -15.59 -43.72
N HIS A 291 12.28 -16.60 -42.90
CA HIS A 291 13.17 -17.68 -43.34
C HIS A 291 12.55 -18.51 -44.48
N ARG A 292 11.23 -18.70 -44.48
CA ARG A 292 10.53 -19.38 -45.59
C ARG A 292 10.57 -18.57 -46.88
N HIS A 293 10.39 -17.26 -46.78
CA HIS A 293 10.42 -16.37 -47.94
C HIS A 293 11.83 -16.29 -48.57
N ASN A 294 12.87 -16.22 -47.75
CA ASN A 294 14.27 -16.22 -48.23
C ASN A 294 14.70 -17.55 -48.86
N LEU A 295 14.16 -18.68 -48.38
CA LEU A 295 14.40 -19.98 -49.03
C LEU A 295 13.74 -20.04 -50.41
N ILE A 296 12.53 -19.50 -50.56
CA ILE A 296 11.81 -19.49 -51.85
C ILE A 296 12.48 -18.54 -52.85
N SER A 297 12.91 -17.35 -52.41
CA SER A 297 13.62 -16.41 -53.29
C SER A 297 14.97 -16.99 -53.76
N SER A 298 15.75 -17.58 -52.84
CA SER A 298 17.00 -18.30 -53.13
C SER A 298 16.81 -19.47 -54.12
N PHE A 299 15.73 -20.23 -53.96
CA PHE A 299 15.41 -21.32 -54.88
C PHE A 299 15.07 -20.80 -56.28
N LYS A 300 14.33 -19.68 -56.37
CA LYS A 300 13.97 -19.06 -57.65
C LYS A 300 15.20 -18.55 -58.41
N THR A 301 16.13 -17.86 -57.74
CA THR A 301 17.40 -17.40 -58.35
C THR A 301 18.31 -18.54 -58.77
N ARG A 302 18.40 -19.62 -57.99
CA ARG A 302 19.17 -20.82 -58.42
C ARG A 302 18.52 -21.53 -59.60
N SER A 303 17.20 -21.66 -59.64
CA SER A 303 16.50 -22.29 -60.76
C SER A 303 16.66 -21.49 -62.06
N SER A 304 16.60 -20.15 -62.01
CA SER A 304 16.84 -19.31 -63.19
C SER A 304 18.29 -19.39 -63.68
N ALA A 305 19.27 -19.43 -62.77
CA ALA A 305 20.68 -19.59 -63.14
C ALA A 305 20.97 -20.96 -63.80
N ILE A 306 20.30 -22.01 -63.33
CA ILE A 306 20.44 -23.36 -63.93
C ILE A 306 19.79 -23.41 -65.31
N VAL A 307 18.59 -22.86 -65.49
CA VAL A 307 17.91 -22.81 -66.80
C VAL A 307 18.71 -21.98 -67.83
N GLN A 308 19.34 -20.89 -67.41
CA GLN A 308 20.20 -20.09 -68.29
C GLN A 308 21.48 -20.84 -68.69
N LYS A 309 22.04 -21.68 -67.80
CA LYS A 309 23.23 -22.49 -68.08
C LYS A 309 22.97 -23.64 -69.07
N TYR A 310 21.75 -24.19 -69.11
CA TYR A 310 21.37 -25.19 -70.12
C TYR A 310 20.94 -24.57 -71.46
N SER A 311 20.37 -23.36 -71.47
CA SER A 311 20.04 -22.61 -72.71
C SER A 311 21.27 -22.17 -73.51
N LEU A 312 22.42 -21.99 -72.83
CA LEU A 312 23.69 -21.65 -73.48
C LEU A 312 24.44 -22.84 -74.09
N HIS A 313 24.06 -24.09 -73.77
CA HIS A 313 24.71 -25.27 -74.34
C HIS A 313 24.05 -25.80 -75.64
N ASP A 314 22.82 -25.39 -75.96
CA ASP A 314 22.10 -25.79 -77.18
C ASP A 314 22.28 -24.83 -78.38
N ARG A 315 23.23 -23.88 -78.32
CA ARG A 315 23.55 -22.96 -79.43
C ARG A 315 24.97 -23.15 -79.98
N VAL A 316 25.38 -24.40 -80.20
CA VAL A 316 26.66 -24.68 -80.88
C VAL A 316 26.41 -25.65 -82.05
N ILE A 317 26.87 -25.19 -83.22
CA ILE A 317 27.07 -25.87 -84.52
C ILE A 317 25.86 -25.95 -85.46
N LEU A 318 25.79 -24.96 -86.36
CA LEU A 318 25.59 -25.17 -87.81
C LEU A 318 25.98 -23.87 -88.54
N TYR A 319 27.20 -23.85 -89.06
CA TYR A 319 27.57 -23.02 -90.21
C TYR A 319 28.36 -23.93 -91.16
N GLU A 320 27.77 -24.16 -92.34
CA GLU A 320 28.44 -24.65 -93.56
C GLU A 320 29.40 -23.60 -94.11
#